data_AF-A0A7S2RCE5-F1
#
_entry.id   AF-A0A7S2RCE5-F1
#
_cell.length_a   1.000
_cell.length_b   1.000
_cell.length_c   1.000
_cell.angle_alpha   90.00
_cell.angle_beta   90.00
_cell.angle_gamma   90.00
#
_symmetry.space_group_name_H-M   'P 1'
#
loop_
_entity.id
_entity.type
_entity.pdbx_description
1 polymer ?
#
loop_
_entity_poly.entity_id
_entity_poly.type
_entity_poly.pdbx_seq_one_letter_code
_entity_poly.pdbx_strand_id
1 'polypeptide(L)'
;MRQFDCNGTLTICKVRQSAFASHMPFPAFVEQYRFLTVVDPSKPDDLKAKQMAQEFSRTLFSPNDMFVGKTRVLLRQDARKALDKALVEKGSSAKVIQAFGRMIVQRTKYNKLVAALKIAATKMQSIARMYLACLQRLVLHEQKQKSTRATRIQTLVRMFLAKCTLSRLRAYSKMKKMEFNSAVIVQSAFRCHIAFINFQRKIALIRWRKRKDAAVRCIQRAARTWLLAIRQRRMAVYEEKAKARRAAALAGMAATAAVA
;
A
#
# COMPACT_ATOMS: atom_id res chain seq x y z
N MET A 1 -102.12 34.42 -27.38
CA MET A 1 -102.38 34.68 -25.95
C MET A 1 -103.85 34.52 -25.57
N ARG A 2 -104.82 35.18 -26.23
CA ARG A 2 -106.26 35.09 -25.87
C ARG A 2 -106.82 33.67 -25.70
N GLN A 3 -106.34 32.69 -26.48
CA GLN A 3 -106.77 31.29 -26.36
C GLN A 3 -106.51 30.68 -24.97
N PHE A 4 -105.42 31.06 -24.28
CA PHE A 4 -105.12 30.53 -22.93
C PHE A 4 -105.99 31.15 -21.84
N ASP A 5 -106.44 32.38 -22.04
CA ASP A 5 -107.38 33.05 -21.13
C ASP A 5 -108.79 32.51 -21.31
N CYS A 6 -109.25 32.40 -22.56
CA CYS A 6 -110.58 31.88 -22.89
C CYS A 6 -110.75 30.40 -22.51
N ASN A 7 -109.68 29.61 -22.56
CA ASN A 7 -109.71 28.20 -22.13
C ASN A 7 -109.49 28.02 -20.61
N GLY A 8 -109.35 29.11 -19.85
CA GLY A 8 -109.09 29.04 -18.41
C GLY A 8 -107.76 28.37 -18.05
N THR A 9 -106.81 28.29 -18.98
CA THR A 9 -105.56 27.55 -18.76
C THR A 9 -104.70 28.26 -17.72
N LEU A 10 -104.71 29.60 -17.70
CA LEU A 10 -103.99 30.38 -16.68
C LEU A 10 -104.62 30.26 -15.29
N THR A 11 -105.95 30.16 -15.17
CA THR A 11 -106.61 29.94 -13.87
C THR A 11 -106.34 28.54 -13.35
N ILE A 12 -106.35 27.53 -14.22
CA ILE A 12 -105.93 26.16 -13.87
C ILE A 12 -104.46 26.13 -13.41
N CYS A 13 -103.57 26.87 -14.08
CA CYS A 13 -102.17 26.98 -13.66
C CYS A 13 -102.03 27.66 -12.29
N LYS A 14 -102.76 28.75 -12.02
CA LYS A 14 -102.75 29.41 -10.70
C LYS A 14 -103.26 28.48 -9.58
N VAL A 15 -104.32 27.73 -9.84
CA VAL A 15 -104.83 26.72 -8.89
C VAL A 15 -103.81 25.60 -8.69
N ARG A 16 -103.12 25.15 -9.74
CA ARG A 16 -102.05 24.15 -9.62
C ARG A 16 -100.81 24.66 -8.88
N GLN A 17 -100.54 25.95 -8.93
CA GLN A 17 -99.45 26.58 -8.18
C GLN A 17 -99.75 26.64 -6.68
N SER A 18 -101.01 26.88 -6.29
CA SER A 18 -101.41 26.89 -4.87
C SER A 18 -101.73 25.50 -4.31
N ALA A 19 -102.16 24.57 -5.18
CA ALA A 19 -102.46 23.20 -4.83
C ALA A 19 -101.21 22.31 -4.71
N PHE A 20 -101.37 21.20 -4.00
CA PHE A 20 -100.34 20.17 -3.91
C PHE A 20 -100.27 19.39 -5.22
N ALA A 21 -99.39 19.80 -6.12
CA ALA A 21 -99.26 19.21 -7.44
C ALA A 21 -98.74 17.77 -7.44
N SER A 22 -98.04 17.33 -6.38
CA SER A 22 -97.43 16.01 -6.30
C SER A 22 -98.00 15.20 -5.14
N HIS A 23 -98.49 14.00 -5.45
CA HIS A 23 -99.07 13.08 -4.48
C HIS A 23 -98.24 11.79 -4.47
N MET A 24 -97.62 11.45 -3.35
CA MET A 24 -96.75 10.28 -3.25
C MET A 24 -97.25 9.34 -2.14
N PRO A 25 -97.40 8.03 -2.39
CA PRO A 25 -97.75 7.08 -1.33
C PRO A 25 -96.59 6.95 -0.33
N PHE A 26 -96.91 6.63 0.93
CA PHE A 26 -95.89 6.55 1.99
C PHE A 26 -94.70 5.64 1.68
N PRO A 27 -94.88 4.42 1.13
CA PRO A 27 -93.76 3.55 0.82
C PRO A 27 -92.79 4.20 -0.18
N ALA A 28 -93.32 4.81 -1.26
CA ALA A 28 -92.49 5.47 -2.26
C ALA A 28 -91.77 6.70 -1.71
N PHE A 29 -92.42 7.47 -0.82
CA PHE A 29 -91.82 8.63 -0.18
C PHE A 29 -90.68 8.25 0.75
N VAL A 30 -90.90 7.22 1.59
CA VAL A 30 -89.87 6.71 2.50
C VAL A 30 -88.72 6.13 1.69
N GLU A 31 -88.97 5.27 0.70
CA GLU A 31 -87.93 4.67 -0.12
C GLU A 31 -87.05 5.71 -0.84
N GLN A 32 -87.68 6.71 -1.45
CA GLN A 32 -86.96 7.72 -2.23
C GLN A 32 -86.14 8.68 -1.36
N TYR A 33 -86.67 9.11 -0.20
CA TYR A 33 -86.04 10.16 0.60
C TYR A 33 -85.41 9.69 1.92
N ARG A 34 -85.44 8.38 2.23
CA ARG A 34 -84.84 7.80 3.45
C ARG A 34 -83.37 8.18 3.65
N PHE A 35 -82.63 8.44 2.59
CA PHE A 35 -81.21 8.81 2.67
C PHE A 35 -80.96 10.23 3.22
N LEU A 36 -82.00 11.06 3.26
CA LEU A 36 -81.88 12.45 3.71
C LEU A 36 -81.96 12.57 5.24
N THR A 37 -82.58 11.61 5.93
CA THR A 37 -82.82 11.64 7.38
C THR A 37 -82.55 10.29 8.04
N VAL A 38 -82.32 10.31 9.35
CA VAL A 38 -82.08 9.09 10.13
C VAL A 38 -83.40 8.70 10.79
N VAL A 39 -84.11 7.74 10.19
CA VAL A 39 -85.39 7.24 10.73
C VAL A 39 -85.26 5.78 11.15
N ASP A 40 -85.87 5.46 12.28
CA ASP A 40 -85.88 4.09 12.82
C ASP A 40 -86.50 3.11 11.81
N PRO A 41 -85.78 2.05 11.40
CA PRO A 41 -86.27 1.10 10.41
C PRO A 41 -87.43 0.23 10.93
N SER A 42 -87.58 0.13 12.25
CA SER A 42 -88.59 -0.73 12.93
C SER A 42 -90.01 -0.18 12.87
N LYS A 43 -90.20 1.13 12.65
CA LYS A 43 -91.52 1.76 12.63
C LYS A 43 -92.28 1.45 11.32
N PRO A 44 -93.63 1.40 11.35
CA PRO A 44 -94.43 1.31 10.12
C PRO A 44 -94.23 2.55 9.24
N ASP A 45 -94.38 2.38 7.92
CA ASP A 45 -94.07 3.42 6.92
C ASP A 45 -94.87 4.71 7.11
N ASP A 46 -96.09 4.63 7.61
CA ASP A 46 -96.93 5.79 7.94
C ASP A 46 -96.28 6.69 9.02
N LEU A 47 -95.71 6.07 10.05
CA LEU A 47 -95.02 6.80 11.13
C LEU A 47 -93.67 7.31 10.66
N LYS A 48 -92.97 6.56 9.80
CA LYS A 48 -91.71 6.99 9.17
C LYS A 48 -91.95 8.22 8.30
N ALA A 49 -92.95 8.20 7.42
CA ALA A 49 -93.28 9.31 6.55
C ALA A 49 -93.66 10.57 7.35
N LYS A 50 -94.40 10.43 8.46
CA LYS A 50 -94.70 11.54 9.37
C LYS A 50 -93.46 12.11 10.05
N GLN A 51 -92.54 11.26 10.52
CA GLN A 51 -91.28 11.70 11.15
C GLN A 51 -90.38 12.42 10.14
N MET A 52 -90.18 11.83 8.95
CA MET A 52 -89.45 12.45 7.85
C MET A 52 -90.06 13.79 7.46
N ALA A 53 -91.38 13.86 7.35
CA ALA A 53 -92.09 15.09 7.02
C ALA A 53 -91.85 16.18 8.08
N GLN A 54 -91.91 15.83 9.37
CA GLN A 54 -91.61 16.79 10.44
C GLN A 54 -90.16 17.29 10.40
N GLU A 55 -89.21 16.41 10.12
CA GLU A 55 -87.80 16.78 10.01
C GLU A 55 -87.53 17.65 8.78
N PHE A 56 -88.12 17.35 7.63
CA PHE A 56 -88.00 18.17 6.43
C PHE A 56 -88.66 19.54 6.58
N SER A 57 -89.81 19.62 7.24
CA SER A 57 -90.46 20.91 7.57
C SER A 57 -89.66 21.77 8.54
N ARG A 58 -88.72 21.18 9.30
CA ARG A 58 -87.79 21.93 10.16
C ARG A 58 -86.54 22.39 9.43
N THR A 59 -86.11 21.67 8.40
CA THR A 59 -84.77 21.81 7.83
C THR A 59 -84.74 22.38 6.41
N LEU A 60 -85.70 22.04 5.56
CA LEU A 60 -85.62 22.29 4.11
C LEU A 60 -86.66 23.29 3.58
N PHE A 61 -87.89 23.29 4.10
CA PHE A 61 -88.98 24.14 3.60
C PHE A 61 -90.06 24.40 4.65
N SER A 62 -90.98 25.32 4.36
CA SER A 62 -92.04 25.74 5.28
C SER A 62 -93.05 24.61 5.53
N PRO A 63 -93.63 24.49 6.73
CA PRO A 63 -94.68 23.51 7.04
C PRO A 63 -95.89 23.56 6.10
N ASN A 64 -96.12 24.69 5.43
CA ASN A 64 -97.24 24.89 4.50
C ASN A 64 -97.03 24.25 3.13
N ASP A 65 -95.81 23.85 2.78
CA ASP A 65 -95.48 23.34 1.45
C ASP A 65 -95.59 21.81 1.34
N MET A 66 -95.88 21.15 2.46
CA MET A 66 -96.07 19.71 2.55
C MET A 66 -97.21 19.38 3.50
N PHE A 67 -98.08 18.48 3.07
CA PHE A 67 -99.18 17.99 3.88
C PHE A 67 -99.17 16.46 3.93
N VAL A 68 -99.27 15.90 5.12
CA VAL A 68 -99.30 14.45 5.33
C VAL A 68 -100.75 13.99 5.45
N GLY A 69 -101.27 13.33 4.42
CA GLY A 69 -102.62 12.76 4.41
C GLY A 69 -102.70 11.43 5.17
N LYS A 70 -103.79 10.68 4.94
CA LYS A 70 -103.98 9.34 5.55
C LYS A 70 -103.14 8.25 4.91
N THR A 71 -102.85 8.35 3.61
CA THR A 71 -102.16 7.31 2.83
C THR A 71 -101.06 7.86 1.91
N ARG A 72 -101.00 9.19 1.76
CA ARG A 72 -100.12 9.88 0.80
C ARG A 72 -99.56 11.16 1.41
N VAL A 73 -98.34 11.50 1.03
CA VAL A 73 -97.74 12.82 1.24
C VAL A 73 -98.05 13.69 0.04
N LEU A 74 -98.57 14.87 0.33
CA LEU A 74 -98.89 15.91 -0.63
C LEU A 74 -97.76 16.94 -0.60
N LEU A 75 -97.14 17.18 -1.74
CA LEU A 75 -96.00 18.08 -1.87
C LEU A 75 -96.34 19.17 -2.88
N ARG A 76 -96.00 20.41 -2.52
CA ARG A 76 -95.93 21.49 -3.50
C ARG A 76 -94.71 21.31 -4.39
N GLN A 77 -94.75 21.96 -5.55
CA GLN A 77 -93.71 21.83 -6.58
C GLN A 77 -92.33 22.28 -6.06
N ASP A 78 -92.29 23.34 -5.24
CA ASP A 78 -91.03 23.88 -4.72
C ASP A 78 -90.43 22.98 -3.64
N ALA A 79 -91.25 22.44 -2.72
CA ALA A 79 -90.81 21.45 -1.74
C ALA A 79 -90.24 20.19 -2.42
N ARG A 80 -90.88 19.71 -3.48
CA ARG A 80 -90.37 18.56 -4.26
C ARG A 80 -89.01 18.87 -4.89
N LYS A 81 -88.85 20.03 -5.54
CA LYS A 81 -87.56 20.45 -6.12
C LYS A 81 -86.47 20.58 -5.05
N ALA A 82 -86.81 21.09 -3.87
CA ALA A 82 -85.87 21.20 -2.76
C ALA A 82 -85.41 19.83 -2.26
N LEU A 83 -86.32 18.86 -2.13
CA LEU A 83 -85.98 17.47 -1.78
C LEU A 83 -85.11 16.80 -2.85
N ASP A 84 -85.46 16.94 -4.12
CA ASP A 84 -84.69 16.38 -5.23
C ASP A 84 -83.27 17.00 -5.30
N LYS A 85 -83.15 18.30 -5.04
CA LYS A 85 -81.85 18.99 -4.94
C LYS A 85 -81.01 18.47 -3.77
N ALA A 86 -81.60 18.35 -2.58
CA ALA A 86 -80.94 17.80 -1.40
C ALA A 86 -80.49 16.36 -1.62
N LEU A 87 -81.27 15.57 -2.37
CA LEU A 87 -80.94 14.20 -2.75
C LEU A 87 -79.74 14.14 -3.70
N VAL A 88 -79.65 15.03 -4.69
CA VAL A 88 -78.47 15.15 -5.56
C VAL A 88 -77.23 15.59 -4.76
N GLU A 89 -77.39 16.53 -3.82
CA GLU A 89 -76.30 16.99 -2.95
C GLU A 89 -75.80 15.88 -2.04
N LYS A 90 -76.68 15.08 -1.42
CA LYS A 90 -76.30 13.91 -0.62
C LYS A 90 -75.80 12.74 -1.47
N GLY A 91 -76.26 12.61 -2.72
CA GLY A 91 -75.74 11.69 -3.74
C GLY A 91 -74.27 11.94 -4.07
N SER A 92 -73.71 13.09 -3.69
CA SER A 92 -72.27 13.36 -3.75
C SER A 92 -71.42 12.49 -2.82
N SER A 93 -72.01 11.59 -2.01
CA SER A 93 -71.29 10.50 -1.32
C SER A 93 -70.40 9.67 -2.27
N ALA A 94 -70.79 9.56 -3.55
CA ALA A 94 -69.94 8.96 -4.58
C ALA A 94 -68.59 9.70 -4.72
N LYS A 95 -68.55 11.03 -4.55
CA LYS A 95 -67.30 11.81 -4.56
C LYS A 95 -66.42 11.48 -3.35
N VAL A 96 -67.00 11.22 -2.19
CA VAL A 96 -66.26 10.81 -0.98
C VAL A 96 -65.63 9.44 -1.19
N ILE A 97 -66.40 8.48 -1.73
CA ILE A 97 -65.90 7.14 -2.06
C ILE A 97 -64.79 7.22 -3.13
N GLN A 98 -64.99 8.04 -4.17
CA GLN A 98 -63.97 8.26 -5.20
C GLN A 98 -62.70 8.92 -4.64
N ALA A 99 -62.84 9.91 -3.74
CA ALA A 99 -61.71 10.56 -3.08
C ALA A 99 -60.93 9.56 -2.21
N PHE A 100 -61.64 8.71 -1.46
CA PHE A 100 -61.03 7.66 -0.65
C PHE A 100 -60.29 6.63 -1.52
N GLY A 101 -60.90 6.20 -2.62
CA GLY A 101 -60.25 5.31 -3.60
C GLY A 101 -58.98 5.93 -4.19
N ARG A 102 -59.03 7.21 -4.59
CA ARG A 102 -57.85 7.95 -5.07
C ARG A 102 -56.76 8.03 -4.01
N MET A 103 -57.12 8.30 -2.76
CA MET A 103 -56.18 8.37 -1.64
C MET A 103 -55.44 7.04 -1.44
N ILE A 104 -56.15 5.91 -1.45
CA ILE A 104 -55.54 4.58 -1.31
C ILE A 104 -54.56 4.31 -2.46
N VAL A 105 -54.97 4.59 -3.70
CA VAL A 105 -54.12 4.39 -4.88
C VAL A 105 -52.88 5.29 -4.83
N GLN A 106 -53.02 6.55 -4.41
CA GLN A 106 -51.88 7.46 -4.26
C GLN A 106 -50.93 7.02 -3.15
N ARG A 107 -51.46 6.60 -1.99
CA ARG A 107 -50.65 6.14 -0.86
C ARG A 107 -49.84 4.89 -1.20
N THR A 108 -50.43 3.94 -1.91
CA THR A 108 -49.72 2.73 -2.38
C THR A 108 -48.63 3.06 -3.39
N LYS A 109 -48.89 3.95 -4.36
CA LYS A 109 -47.88 4.44 -5.30
C LYS A 109 -46.73 5.16 -4.59
N TYR A 110 -47.04 6.06 -3.66
CA TYR A 110 -46.06 6.80 -2.88
C TYR A 110 -45.15 5.86 -2.07
N ASN A 111 -45.73 4.91 -1.34
CA ASN A 111 -44.96 3.96 -0.54
C ASN A 111 -44.01 3.10 -1.39
N LYS A 112 -44.46 2.65 -2.58
CA LYS A 112 -43.61 1.93 -3.54
C LYS A 112 -42.43 2.79 -4.00
N LEU A 113 -42.68 4.05 -4.33
CA LEU A 113 -41.65 4.98 -4.79
C LEU A 113 -40.63 5.29 -3.69
N VAL A 114 -41.10 5.55 -2.46
CA VAL A 114 -40.22 5.78 -1.30
C VAL A 114 -39.37 4.55 -0.99
N ALA A 115 -39.93 3.35 -1.04
CA ALA A 115 -39.17 2.11 -0.84
C ALA A 115 -38.09 1.94 -1.91
N ALA A 116 -38.43 2.17 -3.19
CA ALA A 116 -37.48 2.10 -4.30
C ALA A 116 -36.35 3.14 -4.15
N LEU A 117 -36.69 4.39 -3.80
CA LEU A 117 -35.70 5.44 -3.56
C LEU A 117 -34.77 5.12 -2.39
N LYS A 118 -35.29 4.57 -1.29
CA LYS A 118 -34.46 4.14 -0.15
C LYS A 118 -33.47 3.06 -0.56
N ILE A 119 -33.90 2.05 -1.31
CA ILE A 119 -33.03 0.98 -1.82
C ILE A 119 -31.99 1.53 -2.81
N ALA A 120 -32.39 2.45 -3.70
CA ALA A 120 -31.47 3.08 -4.63
C ALA A 120 -30.42 3.92 -3.90
N ALA A 121 -30.83 4.71 -2.91
CA ALA A 121 -29.94 5.54 -2.11
C ALA A 121 -28.93 4.69 -1.32
N THR A 122 -29.36 3.60 -0.69
CA THR A 122 -28.44 2.70 0.04
C THR A 122 -27.44 2.03 -0.90
N LYS A 123 -27.87 1.62 -2.10
CA LYS A 123 -26.97 1.09 -3.14
C LYS A 123 -25.97 2.14 -3.65
N MET A 124 -26.42 3.35 -3.93
CA MET A 124 -25.52 4.44 -4.35
C MET A 124 -24.50 4.76 -3.27
N GLN A 125 -24.92 4.81 -2.01
CA GLN A 125 -24.02 5.02 -0.87
C GLN A 125 -23.01 3.89 -0.70
N SER A 126 -23.42 2.62 -0.87
CA SER A 126 -22.49 1.50 -0.76
C SER A 126 -21.45 1.51 -1.87
N ILE A 127 -21.87 1.78 -3.12
CA ILE A 127 -20.96 1.93 -4.27
C ILE A 127 -19.98 3.09 -4.03
N ALA A 128 -20.46 4.24 -3.57
CA ALA A 128 -19.62 5.39 -3.28
C ALA A 128 -18.56 5.08 -2.20
N ARG A 129 -18.94 4.41 -1.11
CA ARG A 129 -18.01 3.97 -0.06
C ARG A 129 -16.98 2.97 -0.59
N MET A 130 -17.41 2.02 -1.41
CA MET A 130 -16.51 1.04 -2.05
C MET A 130 -15.48 1.74 -2.95
N TYR A 131 -15.93 2.71 -3.75
CA TYR A 131 -15.06 3.48 -4.63
C TYR A 131 -14.03 4.29 -3.84
N LEU A 132 -14.45 5.00 -2.79
CA LEU A 132 -13.54 5.74 -1.91
C LEU A 132 -12.50 4.81 -1.24
N ALA A 133 -12.93 3.64 -0.76
CA ALA A 133 -12.02 2.66 -0.17
C ALA A 133 -11.01 2.12 -1.20
N CYS A 134 -11.43 1.92 -2.46
CA CYS A 134 -10.54 1.52 -3.54
C CYS A 134 -9.49 2.60 -3.84
N LEU A 135 -9.89 3.86 -3.95
CA LEU A 135 -8.98 4.99 -4.15
C LEU A 135 -7.97 5.11 -3.00
N GLN A 136 -8.43 5.02 -1.75
CA GLN A 136 -7.54 5.05 -0.59
C GLN A 136 -6.51 3.90 -0.63
N ARG A 137 -6.93 2.69 -0.99
CA ARG A 137 -6.01 1.55 -1.16
C ARG A 137 -4.97 1.80 -2.25
N LEU A 138 -5.35 2.41 -3.38
CA LEU A 138 -4.42 2.73 -4.46
C LEU A 138 -3.37 3.75 -3.99
N VAL A 139 -3.79 4.82 -3.31
CA VAL A 139 -2.87 5.83 -2.75
C VAL A 139 -1.92 5.21 -1.73
N LEU A 140 -2.44 4.38 -0.80
CA LEU A 140 -1.61 3.69 0.19
C LEU A 140 -0.63 2.70 -0.46
N HIS A 141 -1.07 1.99 -1.51
CA HIS A 141 -0.20 1.08 -2.25
C HIS A 141 0.92 1.86 -2.96
N GLU A 142 0.61 3.00 -3.57
CA GLU A 142 1.61 3.86 -4.21
C GLU A 142 2.61 4.43 -3.19
N GLN A 143 2.13 4.92 -2.04
CA GLN A 143 2.99 5.37 -0.95
C GLN A 143 3.89 4.25 -0.43
N LYS A 144 3.34 3.04 -0.25
CA LYS A 144 4.11 1.87 0.16
C LYS A 144 5.16 1.48 -0.90
N GLN A 145 4.83 1.58 -2.18
CA GLN A 145 5.82 1.34 -3.24
C GLN A 145 6.95 2.38 -3.21
N LYS A 146 6.62 3.68 -3.04
CA LYS A 146 7.60 4.77 -2.91
C LYS A 146 8.53 4.53 -1.73
N SER A 147 8.00 4.19 -0.56
CA SER A 147 8.81 3.88 0.63
C SER A 147 9.69 2.65 0.41
N THR A 148 9.14 1.57 -0.18
CA THR A 148 9.91 0.35 -0.47
C THR A 148 11.06 0.62 -1.45
N ARG A 149 10.83 1.44 -2.50
CA ARG A 149 11.87 1.86 -3.44
C ARG A 149 12.95 2.69 -2.76
N ALA A 150 12.56 3.65 -1.90
CA ALA A 150 13.51 4.45 -1.13
C ALA A 150 14.38 3.56 -0.22
N THR A 151 13.78 2.61 0.50
CA THR A 151 14.52 1.66 1.33
C THR A 151 15.49 0.81 0.52
N ARG A 152 15.09 0.33 -0.67
CA ARG A 152 15.99 -0.42 -1.57
C ARG A 152 17.18 0.42 -2.04
N ILE A 153 16.96 1.67 -2.40
CA ILE A 153 18.04 2.59 -2.79
C ILE A 153 18.99 2.80 -1.60
N GLN A 154 18.44 3.09 -0.41
CA GLN A 154 19.24 3.29 0.80
C GLN A 154 20.07 2.04 1.16
N THR A 155 19.51 0.84 1.06
CA THR A 155 20.26 -0.40 1.35
C THR A 155 21.36 -0.65 0.32
N LEU A 156 21.11 -0.40 -0.97
CA LEU A 156 22.13 -0.49 -2.01
C LEU A 156 23.27 0.51 -1.79
N VAL A 157 22.95 1.77 -1.47
CA VAL A 157 23.95 2.79 -1.16
C VAL A 157 24.79 2.40 0.07
N ARG A 158 24.15 1.95 1.15
CA ARG A 158 24.85 1.47 2.36
C ARG A 158 25.77 0.29 2.05
N MET A 159 25.30 -0.68 1.25
CA MET A 159 26.10 -1.83 0.83
C MET A 159 27.29 -1.40 -0.02
N PHE A 160 27.09 -0.49 -0.96
CA PHE A 160 28.16 0.04 -1.80
C PHE A 160 29.23 0.74 -0.97
N LEU A 161 28.83 1.64 -0.07
CA LEU A 161 29.75 2.32 0.86
C LEU A 161 30.51 1.31 1.73
N ALA A 162 29.84 0.29 2.26
CA ALA A 162 30.48 -0.78 3.02
C ALA A 162 31.48 -1.60 2.19
N LYS A 163 31.19 -1.88 0.91
CA LYS A 163 32.14 -2.55 0.01
C LYS A 163 33.35 -1.66 -0.29
N CYS A 164 33.14 -0.37 -0.48
CA CYS A 164 34.22 0.60 -0.69
C CYS A 164 35.12 0.72 0.54
N THR A 165 34.57 0.81 1.75
CA THR A 165 35.35 0.85 3.00
C THR A 165 36.11 -0.45 3.21
N LEU A 166 35.46 -1.60 3.02
CA LEU A 166 36.11 -2.92 3.10
C LEU A 166 37.25 -3.05 2.08
N SER A 167 37.06 -2.58 0.85
CA SER A 167 38.09 -2.61 -0.20
C SER A 167 39.28 -1.72 0.15
N ARG A 168 39.03 -0.52 0.71
CA ARG A 168 40.10 0.36 1.25
C ARG A 168 40.86 -0.31 2.39
N LEU A 169 40.17 -0.95 3.33
CA LEU A 169 40.81 -1.69 4.44
C LEU A 169 41.64 -2.87 3.94
N ARG A 170 41.15 -3.61 2.93
CA ARG A 170 41.91 -4.69 2.27
C ARG A 170 43.13 -4.16 1.52
N ALA A 171 43.02 -3.04 0.83
CA ALA A 171 44.15 -2.39 0.17
C ALA A 171 45.21 -1.95 1.19
N TYR A 172 44.78 -1.33 2.29
CA TYR A 172 45.67 -0.91 3.37
C TYR A 172 46.38 -2.09 4.05
N SER A 173 45.66 -3.19 4.32
CA SER A 173 46.28 -4.39 4.88
C SER A 173 47.25 -5.07 3.89
N LYS A 174 46.96 -5.03 2.59
CA LYS A 174 47.88 -5.50 1.53
C LYS A 174 49.15 -4.64 1.47
N MET A 175 49.03 -3.31 1.55
CA MET A 175 50.19 -2.41 1.61
C MET A 175 51.04 -2.69 2.84
N LYS A 176 50.46 -2.81 4.04
CA LYS A 176 51.20 -3.18 5.25
C LYS A 176 51.93 -4.52 5.13
N LYS A 177 51.31 -5.52 4.50
CA LYS A 177 51.96 -6.81 4.21
C LYS A 177 53.12 -6.66 3.23
N MET A 178 52.99 -5.81 2.21
CA MET A 178 54.07 -5.51 1.25
C MET A 178 55.22 -4.74 1.91
N GLU A 179 54.94 -3.76 2.77
CA GLU A 179 55.95 -3.04 3.56
C GLU A 179 56.73 -4.01 4.44
N PHE A 180 56.04 -4.88 5.18
CA PHE A 180 56.67 -5.92 6.00
C PHE A 180 57.54 -6.87 5.17
N ASN A 181 57.03 -7.38 4.04
CA ASN A 181 57.79 -8.27 3.16
C ASN A 181 59.01 -7.58 2.54
N SER A 182 58.89 -6.31 2.14
CA SER A 182 60.01 -5.53 1.59
C SER A 182 61.09 -5.29 2.64
N ALA A 183 60.72 -5.00 3.89
CA ALA A 183 61.65 -4.88 5.00
C ALA A 183 62.37 -6.20 5.27
N VAL A 184 61.67 -7.34 5.22
CA VAL A 184 62.29 -8.68 5.37
C VAL A 184 63.26 -8.97 4.23
N ILE A 185 62.92 -8.63 2.98
CA ILE A 185 63.80 -8.81 1.82
C ILE A 185 65.06 -7.95 1.98
N VAL A 186 64.92 -6.68 2.33
CA VAL A 186 66.06 -5.77 2.54
C VAL A 186 66.96 -6.26 3.69
N GLN A 187 66.37 -6.70 4.81
CA GLN A 187 67.11 -7.29 5.93
C GLN A 187 67.85 -8.57 5.52
N SER A 188 67.23 -9.42 4.69
CA SER A 188 67.86 -10.65 4.19
C SER A 188 69.04 -10.36 3.26
N ALA A 189 68.90 -9.38 2.37
CA ALA A 189 69.96 -8.93 1.48
C ALA A 189 71.14 -8.32 2.26
N PHE A 190 70.84 -7.51 3.28
CA PHE A 190 71.86 -6.90 4.13
C PHE A 190 72.64 -7.95 4.94
N ARG A 191 71.95 -8.96 5.50
CA ARG A 191 72.59 -10.09 6.18
C ARG A 191 73.48 -10.91 5.24
N CYS A 192 73.02 -11.13 3.99
CA CYS A 192 73.81 -11.80 2.96
C CYS A 192 75.07 -11.00 2.60
N HIS A 193 74.96 -9.68 2.45
CA HIS A 193 76.09 -8.81 2.17
C HIS A 193 77.14 -8.82 3.30
N ILE A 194 76.71 -8.73 4.56
CA ILE A 194 77.60 -8.85 5.73
C ILE A 194 78.30 -10.22 5.73
N ALA A 195 77.56 -11.31 5.47
CA ALA A 195 78.13 -12.65 5.39
C ALA A 195 79.19 -12.75 4.28
N PHE A 196 78.92 -12.15 3.11
CA PHE A 196 79.86 -12.11 2.00
C PHE A 196 81.13 -11.31 2.35
N ILE A 197 81.01 -10.14 2.97
CA ILE A 197 82.17 -9.36 3.44
C ILE A 197 83.00 -10.20 4.43
N ASN A 198 82.36 -10.86 5.39
CA ASN A 198 83.04 -11.71 6.36
C ASN A 198 83.73 -12.91 5.70
N PHE A 199 83.11 -13.49 4.66
CA PHE A 199 83.71 -14.55 3.86
C PHE A 199 84.95 -14.06 3.09
N GLN A 200 84.87 -12.89 2.44
CA GLN A 200 86.01 -12.29 1.76
C GLN A 200 87.18 -11.98 2.72
N ARG A 201 86.87 -11.46 3.92
CA ARG A 201 87.86 -11.25 4.99
C ARG A 201 88.53 -12.57 5.41
N LYS A 202 87.77 -13.66 5.56
CA LYS A 202 88.33 -14.99 5.85
C LYS A 202 89.23 -15.49 4.73
N ILE A 203 88.84 -15.33 3.46
CA ILE A 203 89.69 -15.70 2.31
C ILE A 203 90.99 -14.89 2.32
N ALA A 204 90.91 -13.58 2.54
CA ALA A 204 92.08 -12.71 2.60
C ALA A 204 93.04 -13.14 3.72
N LEU A 205 92.51 -13.46 4.91
CA LEU A 205 93.29 -14.01 6.02
C LEU A 205 93.97 -15.35 5.66
N ILE A 206 93.26 -16.26 5.00
CA ILE A 206 93.82 -17.54 4.55
C ILE A 206 94.95 -17.31 3.53
N ARG A 207 94.75 -16.43 2.55
CA ARG A 207 95.79 -16.08 1.56
C ARG A 207 97.01 -15.46 2.22
N TRP A 208 96.80 -14.58 3.19
CA TRP A 208 97.89 -13.96 3.95
C TRP A 208 98.68 -15.00 4.76
N ARG A 209 97.99 -15.94 5.45
CA ARG A 209 98.66 -17.07 6.14
C ARG A 209 99.49 -17.92 5.17
N LYS A 210 98.92 -18.29 4.02
CA LYS A 210 99.65 -19.05 2.98
C LYS A 210 100.92 -18.32 2.49
N ARG A 211 100.86 -16.99 2.34
CA ARG A 211 102.04 -16.17 1.96
C ARG A 211 103.10 -16.16 3.07
N LYS A 212 102.70 -16.03 4.33
CA LYS A 212 103.63 -16.15 5.47
C LYS A 212 104.29 -17.53 5.51
N ASP A 213 103.53 -18.61 5.37
CA ASP A 213 104.06 -19.97 5.36
C ASP A 213 105.01 -20.21 4.17
N ALA A 214 104.73 -19.61 3.01
CA ALA A 214 105.63 -19.63 1.87
C ALA A 214 106.93 -18.87 2.15
N ALA A 215 106.86 -17.68 2.74
CA ALA A 215 108.03 -16.90 3.11
C ALA A 215 108.91 -17.64 4.14
N VAL A 216 108.30 -18.24 5.17
CA VAL A 216 109.00 -19.08 6.15
C VAL A 216 109.72 -20.25 5.46
N ARG A 217 109.06 -20.94 4.51
CA ARG A 217 109.69 -22.01 3.73
C ARG A 217 110.85 -21.52 2.87
N CYS A 218 110.77 -20.33 2.27
CA CYS A 218 111.87 -19.74 1.51
C CYS A 218 113.08 -19.42 2.41
N ILE A 219 112.84 -18.80 3.58
CA ILE A 219 113.89 -18.50 4.56
C ILE A 219 114.56 -19.80 5.04
N GLN A 220 113.77 -20.83 5.36
CA GLN A 220 114.29 -22.14 5.76
C GLN A 220 115.13 -22.80 4.65
N ARG A 221 114.71 -22.71 3.38
CA ARG A 221 115.50 -23.20 2.25
C ARG A 221 116.82 -22.46 2.11
N ALA A 222 116.77 -21.12 2.12
CA ALA A 222 117.97 -20.27 2.02
C ALA A 222 118.99 -20.60 3.11
N ALA A 223 118.54 -20.73 4.36
CA ALA A 223 119.38 -21.12 5.50
C ALA A 223 120.01 -22.51 5.31
N ARG A 224 119.25 -23.50 4.82
CA ARG A 224 119.78 -24.84 4.51
C ARG A 224 120.85 -24.81 3.41
N THR A 225 120.62 -24.09 2.32
CA THR A 225 121.62 -23.93 1.26
C THR A 225 122.88 -23.23 1.76
N TRP A 226 122.75 -22.20 2.60
CA TRP A 226 123.89 -21.50 3.17
C TRP A 226 124.72 -22.40 4.10
N LEU A 227 124.07 -23.20 4.95
CA LEU A 227 124.75 -24.19 5.80
C LEU A 227 125.46 -25.27 4.97
N LEU A 228 124.86 -25.74 3.88
CA LEU A 228 125.49 -26.70 2.95
C LEU A 228 126.73 -26.09 2.28
N ALA A 229 126.65 -24.84 1.81
CA ALA A 229 127.77 -24.14 1.21
C ALA A 229 128.95 -23.96 2.20
N ILE A 230 128.65 -23.64 3.47
CA ILE A 230 129.68 -23.59 4.53
C ILE A 230 130.33 -24.96 4.72
N ARG A 231 129.53 -26.04 4.76
CA ARG A 231 130.06 -27.40 4.92
C ARG A 231 130.95 -27.79 3.75
N GLN A 232 130.56 -27.49 2.52
CA GLN A 232 131.37 -27.73 1.33
C GLN A 232 132.69 -26.94 1.36
N ARG A 233 132.66 -25.65 1.75
CA ARG A 233 133.88 -24.85 1.93
C ARG A 233 134.82 -25.46 2.96
N ARG A 234 134.29 -25.93 4.10
CA ARG A 234 135.10 -26.61 5.12
C ARG A 234 135.70 -27.91 4.58
N MET A 235 134.93 -28.72 3.85
CA MET A 235 135.42 -29.96 3.23
C MET A 235 136.51 -29.67 2.19
N ALA A 236 136.37 -28.66 1.35
CA ALA A 236 137.39 -28.25 0.39
C ALA A 236 138.71 -27.85 1.08
N VAL A 237 138.63 -27.10 2.19
CA VAL A 237 139.82 -26.77 3.01
C VAL A 237 140.46 -28.03 3.60
N TYR A 238 139.67 -29.01 4.03
CA TYR A 238 140.21 -30.30 4.51
C TYR A 238 140.89 -31.09 3.38
N GLU A 239 140.32 -31.09 2.18
CA GLU A 239 140.90 -31.75 1.00
C GLU A 239 142.20 -31.08 0.54
N GLU A 240 142.27 -29.75 0.52
CA GLU A 240 143.51 -29.02 0.21
C GLU A 240 144.60 -29.31 1.25
N LYS A 241 144.25 -29.30 2.56
CA LYS A 241 145.20 -29.70 3.60
C LYS A 241 145.64 -31.16 3.47
N ALA A 242 144.75 -32.06 3.05
CA ALA A 242 145.10 -33.46 2.79
C ALA A 242 146.02 -33.61 1.58
N LYS A 243 145.78 -32.86 0.49
CA LYS A 243 146.68 -32.80 -0.68
C LYS A 243 148.04 -32.22 -0.32
N ALA A 244 148.10 -31.14 0.47
CA ALA A 244 149.33 -30.55 0.96
C ALA A 244 150.14 -31.53 1.83
N ARG A 245 149.48 -32.32 2.69
CA ARG A 245 150.13 -33.39 3.46
C ARG A 245 150.68 -34.52 2.58
N ARG A 246 149.96 -34.93 1.53
CA ARG A 246 150.44 -35.94 0.56
C ARG A 246 151.62 -35.43 -0.26
N ALA A 247 151.60 -34.16 -0.69
CA ALA A 247 152.71 -33.52 -1.39
C ALA A 247 153.95 -33.39 -0.50
N ALA A 248 153.77 -33.02 0.78
CA ALA A 248 154.87 -32.97 1.77
C ALA A 248 155.46 -34.37 2.05
N ALA A 249 154.63 -35.42 2.10
CA ALA A 249 155.11 -36.79 2.24
C ALA A 249 155.92 -37.28 1.02
N LEU A 250 155.50 -36.93 -0.20
CA LEU A 250 156.24 -37.25 -1.42
C LEU A 250 157.56 -36.47 -1.54
N ALA A 251 157.59 -35.19 -1.13
CA ALA A 251 158.82 -34.40 -1.07
C ALA A 251 159.81 -34.94 -0.01
N GLY A 252 159.31 -35.46 1.11
CA GLY A 252 160.12 -36.13 2.13
C GLY A 252 160.75 -37.45 1.66
N MET A 253 160.09 -38.18 0.75
CA MET A 253 160.64 -39.42 0.16
C MET A 253 161.61 -39.17 -1.00
N ALA A 254 161.49 -38.04 -1.71
CA ALA A 254 162.44 -37.66 -2.76
C ALA A 254 163.78 -37.14 -2.18
N ALA A 255 163.75 -36.51 -1.01
CA ALA A 255 164.96 -36.00 -0.35
C ALA A 255 165.86 -37.09 0.26
N THR A 256 165.32 -38.27 0.57
CA THR A 256 166.10 -39.41 1.08
C THR A 256 166.72 -40.28 -0.03
N ALA A 257 166.34 -40.10 -1.30
CA ALA A 257 166.84 -40.88 -2.42
C ALA A 257 168.03 -40.25 -3.18
N ALA A 258 168.44 -39.01 -2.84
CA ALA A 258 169.46 -38.25 -3.57
C ALA A 258 170.81 -38.08 -2.83
N VAL A 259 171.05 -38.83 -1.74
CA VAL A 259 172.33 -38.83 -1.00
C VAL A 259 172.93 -40.25 -0.87
N ALA A 260 172.44 -41.22 -1.66
CA ALA A 260 173.04 -42.56 -1.78
C ALA A 260 173.82 -42.70 -3.09
#